data_AF-A0AA94HJV8-F1
#
_entry.id   AF-A0AA94HJV8-F1
#
_cell.length_a   1.000
_cell.length_b   1.000
_cell.length_c   1.000
_cell.angle_alpha   90.00
_cell.angle_beta   90.00
_cell.angle_gamma   90.00
#
_symmetry.space_group_name_H-M   'P 1'
#
loop_
_entity.id
_entity.type
_entity.pdbx_description
1 polymer ?
#
loop_
_entity_poly.entity_id
_entity_poly.type
_entity_poly.pdbx_seq_one_letter_code
_entity_poly.pdbx_strand_id
1 'polypeptide(L)'
;MLAPAGLSPADGADSATAPTPEYAVNAEELTYGSAADAISPDTEPDLILVEYSAGMTGYVLKSDLDGAQGPGDEATPEEVLAWQAVEGQSDRSIPVYDVSGQTIIGEFVIAGIDTER
;
A
#
# COMPACT_ATOMS: atom_id res chain seq x y z
N MET A 1 -30.84 -41.19 -30.15
CA MET A 1 -29.77 -40.25 -30.55
C MET A 1 -29.96 -39.00 -29.70
N LEU A 2 -29.04 -38.77 -28.76
CA LEU A 2 -29.07 -37.68 -27.79
C LEU A 2 -28.22 -36.53 -28.34
N ALA A 3 -28.81 -35.35 -28.52
CA ALA A 3 -28.09 -34.09 -28.67
C ALA A 3 -28.23 -33.31 -27.35
N PRO A 4 -27.14 -32.79 -26.75
CA PRO A 4 -27.26 -31.94 -25.58
C PRO A 4 -27.70 -30.54 -26.03
N ALA A 5 -28.86 -30.12 -25.54
CA ALA A 5 -29.36 -28.75 -25.69
C ALA A 5 -28.62 -27.81 -24.72
N GLY A 6 -28.16 -26.68 -25.26
CA GLY A 6 -28.07 -25.39 -24.57
C GLY A 6 -27.35 -25.34 -23.23
N LEU A 7 -26.07 -24.95 -23.26
CA LEU A 7 -25.45 -24.21 -22.15
C LEU A 7 -26.15 -22.84 -22.05
N SER A 8 -27.19 -22.74 -21.23
CA SER A 8 -27.64 -21.46 -20.70
C SER A 8 -26.50 -20.88 -19.83
N PRO A 9 -26.23 -19.56 -19.89
CA PRO A 9 -25.30 -18.94 -18.95
C PRO A 9 -25.83 -19.17 -17.54
N ALA A 10 -24.96 -19.66 -16.66
CA ALA A 10 -25.20 -19.66 -15.23
C ALA A 10 -25.32 -18.19 -14.80
N ASP A 11 -26.55 -17.76 -14.55
CA ASP A 11 -26.85 -16.51 -13.86
C ASP A 11 -26.28 -16.63 -12.44
N GLY A 12 -25.40 -15.72 -12.09
CA GLY A 12 -24.68 -15.72 -10.81
C GLY A 12 -23.28 -16.31 -10.88
N ALA A 13 -22.43 -15.76 -11.75
CA ALA A 13 -21.05 -15.55 -11.33
C ALA A 13 -21.12 -14.62 -10.12
N ASP A 14 -21.27 -15.21 -8.93
CA ASP A 14 -20.72 -14.63 -7.72
C ASP A 14 -19.25 -14.38 -8.08
N SER A 15 -18.96 -13.15 -8.51
CA SER A 15 -17.60 -12.64 -8.51
C SER A 15 -17.22 -12.80 -7.06
N ALA A 16 -16.57 -13.92 -6.73
CA ALA A 16 -16.05 -14.19 -5.42
C ALA A 16 -15.04 -13.07 -5.16
N THR A 17 -15.54 -11.98 -4.60
CA THR A 17 -14.76 -10.91 -4.00
C THR A 17 -13.84 -11.65 -3.07
N ALA A 18 -12.56 -11.73 -3.44
CA ALA A 18 -11.54 -12.27 -2.55
C ALA A 18 -11.77 -11.60 -1.19
N PRO A 19 -11.78 -12.37 -0.08
CA PRO A 19 -12.17 -11.85 1.21
C PRO A 19 -11.33 -10.61 1.50
N THR A 20 -11.97 -9.45 1.65
CA THR A 20 -11.28 -8.21 2.00
C THR A 20 -10.41 -8.50 3.21
N PRO A 21 -9.10 -8.18 3.18
CA PRO A 21 -8.22 -8.43 4.31
C PRO A 21 -8.81 -7.76 5.56
N GLU A 22 -8.99 -8.55 6.61
CA GLU A 22 -9.51 -8.05 7.89
C GLU A 22 -8.34 -7.54 8.73
N TYR A 23 -8.19 -6.22 8.78
CA TYR A 23 -7.21 -5.57 9.65
C TYR A 23 -7.82 -5.23 11.00
N ALA A 24 -6.98 -5.22 12.02
CA ALA A 24 -7.35 -4.65 13.29
C ALA A 24 -7.41 -3.12 13.19
N VAL A 25 -8.24 -2.50 14.02
CA VAL A 25 -8.46 -1.05 14.05
C VAL A 25 -8.00 -0.52 15.40
N ASN A 26 -7.25 0.59 15.39
CA ASN A 26 -6.78 1.23 16.61
C ASN A 26 -7.79 2.24 17.18
N ALA A 27 -7.42 2.95 18.25
CA ALA A 27 -8.29 3.92 18.90
C ALA A 27 -8.63 5.16 18.04
N GLU A 28 -7.85 5.42 16.99
CA GLU A 28 -8.04 6.52 16.03
C GLU A 28 -8.88 6.08 14.82
N GLU A 29 -9.50 4.89 14.88
CA GLU A 29 -10.26 4.28 13.78
C GLU A 29 -9.40 3.96 12.55
N LEU A 30 -8.07 3.92 12.70
CA LEU A 30 -7.14 3.54 11.63
C LEU A 30 -6.93 2.03 11.59
N THR A 31 -6.98 1.48 10.38
CA THR A 31 -6.64 0.07 10.12
C THR A 31 -5.13 -0.13 10.16
N TYR A 32 -4.65 -1.21 10.79
CA TYR A 32 -3.22 -1.52 10.86
C TYR A 32 -2.91 -2.98 10.54
N GLY A 33 -1.83 -3.20 9.79
CA GLY A 33 -1.45 -4.54 9.34
C GLY A 33 -0.31 -4.53 8.32
N SER A 34 -0.03 -5.70 7.75
CA SER A 34 0.98 -5.82 6.68
C SER A 34 0.34 -5.54 5.33
N ALA A 35 0.99 -4.72 4.49
CA ALA A 35 0.61 -4.58 3.08
C ALA A 35 0.70 -5.91 2.30
N ALA A 36 1.47 -6.89 2.80
CA ALA A 36 1.54 -8.22 2.20
C ALA A 36 0.24 -9.03 2.31
N ASP A 37 -0.65 -8.65 3.24
CA ASP A 37 -1.97 -9.27 3.38
C ASP A 37 -3.01 -8.61 2.46
N ALA A 38 -2.67 -7.47 1.83
CA ALA A 38 -3.55 -6.76 0.92
C ALA A 38 -3.70 -7.50 -0.42
N ILE A 39 -4.90 -7.44 -1.00
CA ILE A 39 -5.20 -8.03 -2.31
C ILE A 39 -4.83 -7.06 -3.45
N SER A 40 -4.95 -5.76 -3.16
CA SER A 40 -4.63 -4.64 -4.04
C SER A 40 -4.18 -3.44 -3.21
N PRO A 41 -3.46 -2.46 -3.79
CA PRO A 41 -3.04 -1.25 -3.08
C PRO A 41 -4.22 -0.52 -2.39
N ASP A 42 -5.41 -0.52 -3.00
CA ASP A 42 -6.62 0.06 -2.40
C ASP A 42 -7.09 -0.65 -1.11
N THR A 43 -6.67 -1.90 -0.89
CA THR A 43 -7.02 -2.72 0.28
C THR A 43 -5.88 -2.82 1.30
N GLU A 44 -4.87 -1.97 1.18
CA GLU A 44 -3.83 -1.83 2.20
C GLU A 44 -4.39 -1.12 3.45
N PRO A 45 -3.85 -1.42 4.63
CA PRO A 45 -4.24 -0.74 5.85
C PRO A 45 -3.74 0.72 5.86
N ASP A 46 -4.38 1.58 6.64
CA ASP A 46 -3.96 2.97 6.85
C ASP A 46 -2.56 3.04 7.50
N LEU A 47 -2.26 2.08 8.37
CA LEU A 47 -0.99 1.89 9.05
C LEU A 47 -0.32 0.60 8.54
N ILE A 48 0.70 0.77 7.70
CA ILE A 48 1.43 -0.31 7.05
C ILE A 48 2.61 -0.74 7.93
N LEU A 49 2.67 -2.02 8.28
CA LEU A 49 3.76 -2.63 9.03
C LEU A 49 5.06 -2.55 8.22
N VAL A 50 6.09 -1.97 8.83
CA VAL A 50 7.44 -1.89 8.28
C VAL A 50 8.48 -2.36 9.29
N GLU A 51 9.61 -2.82 8.77
CA GLU A 51 10.83 -2.99 9.55
C GLU A 51 11.76 -1.79 9.28
N TYR A 52 12.08 -1.01 10.32
CA TYR A 52 12.78 0.28 10.17
C TYR A 52 14.19 0.31 10.78
N SER A 53 14.55 -0.67 11.62
CA SER A 53 15.92 -0.78 12.14
C SER A 53 16.19 -2.16 12.72
N ALA A 54 17.11 -2.94 12.13
CA ALA A 54 17.67 -4.18 12.70
C ALA A 54 16.65 -5.07 13.46
N GLY A 55 15.50 -5.37 12.85
CA GLY A 55 14.42 -6.18 13.44
C GLY A 55 13.39 -5.43 14.29
N MET A 56 13.47 -4.10 14.40
CA MET A 56 12.42 -3.26 14.96
C MET A 56 11.31 -3.08 13.94
N THR A 57 10.09 -3.41 14.37
CA THR A 57 8.88 -3.23 13.58
C THR A 57 8.07 -2.06 14.11
N GLY A 58 7.39 -1.39 13.20
CA GLY A 58 6.47 -0.31 13.49
C GLY A 58 5.54 -0.10 12.31
N TYR A 59 4.80 1.00 12.32
CA TYR A 59 3.80 1.27 11.31
C TYR A 59 4.05 2.62 10.64
N VAL A 60 3.97 2.69 9.32
CA VAL A 60 3.99 3.95 8.59
C VAL A 60 2.60 4.26 8.07
N LEU A 61 2.25 5.53 7.99
CA LEU A 61 1.01 5.93 7.35
C LEU A 61 1.09 5.64 5.86
N LYS A 62 0.05 4.99 5.31
CA LYS A 62 -0.07 4.75 3.88
C LYS A 62 0.05 6.06 3.10
N SER A 63 -0.61 7.13 3.53
CA SER A 63 -0.54 8.43 2.86
C SER A 63 0.87 9.03 2.82
N ASP A 64 1.67 8.84 3.88
CA ASP A 64 3.06 9.29 3.90
C ASP A 64 3.92 8.43 2.96
N LEU A 65 3.64 7.12 2.92
CA LEU A 65 4.32 6.18 2.05
C LEU A 65 3.98 6.42 0.57
N ASP A 66 2.73 6.66 0.21
CA ASP A 66 2.30 7.02 -1.14
C ASP A 66 2.93 8.36 -1.58
N GLY A 67 2.84 9.39 -0.73
CA GLY A 67 3.44 10.70 -1.02
C GLY A 67 4.96 10.64 -1.18
N ALA A 68 5.60 9.73 -0.43
CA ALA A 68 6.99 9.41 -0.60
C ALA A 68 7.23 8.62 -1.90
N GLN A 69 6.53 7.54 -2.21
CA GLN A 69 6.83 6.74 -3.41
C GLN A 69 6.63 7.50 -4.73
N GLY A 70 5.82 8.56 -4.69
CA GLY A 70 5.66 9.51 -5.77
C GLY A 70 4.27 9.43 -6.37
N PRO A 71 4.05 10.12 -7.48
CA PRO A 71 2.76 10.10 -8.16
C PRO A 71 2.39 8.66 -8.56
N GLY A 72 1.21 8.21 -8.12
CA GLY A 72 0.69 6.86 -8.36
C GLY A 72 0.30 6.60 -9.82
N ASP A 73 -0.31 5.44 -10.08
CA ASP A 73 -0.61 4.94 -11.44
C ASP A 73 -1.50 5.84 -12.30
N GLU A 74 -2.24 6.77 -11.68
CA GLU A 74 -3.12 7.73 -12.36
C GLU A 74 -2.38 8.97 -12.90
N ALA A 75 -1.12 9.16 -12.49
CA ALA A 75 -0.37 10.35 -12.85
C ALA A 75 0.08 10.34 -14.32
N THR A 76 0.13 11.53 -14.91
CA THR A 76 0.64 11.66 -16.27
C THR A 76 2.16 11.46 -16.31
N PRO A 77 2.72 11.03 -17.45
CA PRO A 77 4.16 10.93 -17.62
C PRO A 77 4.90 12.24 -17.31
N GLU A 78 4.28 13.39 -17.59
CA GLU A 78 4.83 14.71 -17.30
C GLU A 78 4.89 14.99 -15.79
N GLU A 79 3.86 14.61 -15.02
CA GLU A 79 3.84 14.71 -13.56
C GLU A 79 4.87 13.80 -12.90
N VAL A 80 4.98 12.57 -13.39
CA VAL A 80 6.00 11.61 -12.91
C VAL A 80 7.40 12.17 -13.15
N LEU A 81 7.68 12.71 -14.34
CA LEU A 81 8.98 13.32 -14.66
C LEU A 81 9.27 14.57 -13.84
N ALA A 82 8.27 15.43 -13.62
CA ALA A 82 8.41 16.62 -12.79
C ALA A 82 8.75 16.23 -11.35
N TRP A 83 8.02 15.27 -10.77
CA TRP A 83 8.29 14.76 -9.43
C TRP A 83 9.66 14.09 -9.34
N GLN A 84 10.03 13.26 -10.32
CA GLN A 84 11.36 12.63 -10.35
C GLN A 84 12.49 13.65 -10.43
N ALA A 85 12.33 14.73 -11.20
CA ALA A 85 13.35 15.77 -11.36
C ALA A 85 13.57 16.61 -10.10
N VAL A 86 12.59 16.70 -9.20
CA VAL A 86 12.68 17.54 -7.99
C VAL A 86 12.73 16.73 -6.70
N GLU A 87 11.77 15.83 -6.49
CA GLU A 87 11.53 15.12 -5.22
C GLU A 87 12.08 13.68 -5.25
N GLY A 88 12.07 13.02 -6.40
CA GLY A 88 12.50 11.61 -6.53
C GLY A 88 14.00 11.40 -6.31
N GLN A 89 14.83 12.44 -6.46
CA GLN A 89 16.30 12.33 -6.38
C GLN A 89 16.85 12.28 -4.95
N SER A 90 16.03 12.60 -3.94
CA SER A 90 16.49 12.66 -2.54
C SER A 90 15.94 11.52 -1.71
N ASP A 91 16.72 11.09 -0.73
CA ASP A 91 16.25 10.18 0.30
C ASP A 91 15.12 10.85 1.10
N ARG A 92 14.07 10.09 1.39
CA ARG A 92 12.92 10.57 2.17
C ARG A 92 12.75 9.73 3.42
N SER A 93 12.80 10.39 4.57
CA SER A 93 12.42 9.80 5.85
C SER A 93 10.91 9.82 6.00
N ILE A 94 10.33 8.65 6.28
CA ILE A 94 8.95 8.47 6.67
C ILE A 94 8.92 8.20 8.19
N PRO A 95 8.12 8.93 8.98
CA PRO A 95 7.99 8.65 10.41
C PRO A 95 7.38 7.26 10.62
N VAL A 96 7.96 6.50 11.54
CA VAL A 96 7.43 5.20 11.96
C VAL A 96 6.72 5.38 13.28
N TYR A 97 5.47 4.98 13.31
CA TYR A 97 4.56 5.06 14.43
C TYR A 97 4.43 3.72 15.17
N ASP A 98 4.05 3.80 16.44
CA ASP A 98 3.48 2.68 17.19
C ASP A 98 2.09 2.29 16.64
N VAL A 99 1.53 1.15 17.07
CA VAL A 99 0.19 0.66 16.68
C VAL A 99 -0.93 1.69 16.91
N SER A 100 -0.73 2.60 17.87
CA SER A 100 -1.64 3.73 18.12
C SER A 100 -1.70 4.77 16.99
N GLY A 101 -0.74 4.79 16.05
CA GLY A 101 -0.64 5.78 14.98
C GLY A 101 -0.23 7.19 15.44
N GLN A 102 0.00 7.40 16.74
CA GLN A 102 0.22 8.73 17.32
C GLN A 102 1.67 8.95 17.75
N THR A 103 2.33 7.90 18.24
CA THR A 103 3.68 8.01 18.79
C THR A 103 4.71 7.61 17.75
N ILE A 104 5.61 8.53 17.40
CA ILE A 104 6.75 8.24 16.52
C ILE A 104 7.80 7.46 17.31
N ILE A 105 8.12 6.26 16.84
CA ILE A 105 9.09 5.32 17.43
C ILE A 105 10.35 5.14 16.55
N GLY A 106 10.37 5.74 15.36
CA GLY A 106 11.52 5.70 14.46
C GLY A 106 11.29 6.42 13.14
N GLU A 107 12.20 6.19 12.20
CA GLU A 107 12.13 6.69 10.83
C GLU A 107 12.46 5.55 9.87
N PHE A 108 11.72 5.48 8.77
CA PHE A 108 11.91 4.56 7.66
C PHE A 108 12.35 5.36 6.44
N VAL A 109 13.56 5.11 5.95
CA VAL A 109 14.13 5.87 4.83
C VAL A 109 13.82 5.16 3.52
N ILE A 110 13.11 5.85 2.63
CA ILE A 110 13.00 5.46 1.22
C ILE A 110 14.16 6.15 0.48
N ALA A 111 15.07 5.33 -0.04
CA ALA A 111 16.16 5.82 -0.86
C ALA A 111 15.59 6.47 -2.13
N GLY A 112 16.12 7.65 -2.49
CA GLY A 112 15.81 8.27 -3.76
C GLY A 112 16.29 7.40 -4.94
N ILE A 113 15.87 7.76 -6.16
CA ILE A 113 16.47 7.23 -7.38
C ILE A 113 17.88 7.80 -7.56
N ASP A 114 18.82 7.36 -6.73
CA ASP A 114 20.24 7.63 -6.92
C ASP A 114 20.68 6.81 -8.14
N THR A 115 20.78 7.48 -9.29
CA THR A 115 21.12 6.84 -10.57
C THR A 115 22.57 6.32 -10.61
N GLU A 116 23.36 6.45 -9.53
CA GLU A 116 24.78 6.08 -9.49
C GLU A 116 25.21 5.33 -8.20
N ARG A 117 25.18 3.99 -8.25
CA ARG A 117 25.97 3.10 -7.40
C ARG A 117 26.84 2.19 -8.25
#